data_AF-A0A7J3MLT8-F1
#
_entry.id   AF-A0A7J3MLT8-F1
#
_cell.length_a   1.000
_cell.length_b   1.000
_cell.length_c   1.000
_cell.angle_alpha   90.00
_cell.angle_beta   90.00
_cell.angle_gamma   90.00
#
_symmetry.space_group_name_H-M   'P 1'
#
loop_
_entity.id
_entity.type
_entity.pdbx_description
1 polymer ?
#
loop_
_entity_poly.entity_id
_entity_poly.type
_entity_poly.pdbx_seq_one_letter_code
_entity_poly.pdbx_strand_id
1 'polypeptide(L)'
;MSSLRNAGHKLISLCLIVLITVSLTGNSLMVSHAQEVDYENLVILLNNVKSAKYRYSAEETASGEIGFRILGDDNISGEATWRVEWRYLEEGEEPVVATLWISKSTGKCLKLTMGELTYTGENAEMFGSLMLMAWFVWIGEYSELWSYDEVHHLEETGYGRLSFLGSEIETVGPTQLMVYKYRWEGYASAPEAYRVVAEWWYAPVSFGTLIVKLYWESEEGWGQIELLSIELTSPQPTPTPTATPTPTPTPTPTPTPTPKPPSEIPWLLIIGAVVAVIVVILIVLMFLRKRPTSPPFPPPPPPP
;
A
#
# COMPACT_ATOMS: atom_id res chain seq x y z
N MET A 1 -16.96 -4.28 39.10
CA MET A 1 -17.91 -3.97 38.01
C MET A 1 -17.53 -2.72 37.21
N SER A 2 -17.06 -1.62 37.83
CA SER A 2 -16.56 -0.43 37.10
C SER A 2 -15.29 -0.68 36.28
N SER A 3 -14.32 -1.44 36.82
CA SER A 3 -13.05 -1.80 36.15
C SER A 3 -13.26 -2.56 34.82
N LEU A 4 -14.11 -3.61 34.85
CA LEU A 4 -14.44 -4.42 33.65
C LEU A 4 -15.19 -3.63 32.58
N ARG A 5 -16.06 -2.68 32.97
CA ARG A 5 -16.78 -1.81 32.03
C ARG A 5 -15.81 -0.84 31.34
N ASN A 6 -14.82 -0.35 32.07
CA ASN A 6 -13.78 0.54 31.55
C ASN A 6 -12.82 -0.19 30.59
N ALA A 7 -12.44 -1.43 30.91
CA ALA A 7 -11.62 -2.26 30.03
C ALA A 7 -12.36 -2.64 28.73
N GLY A 8 -13.66 -2.92 28.80
CA GLY A 8 -14.50 -3.16 27.62
C GLY A 8 -14.64 -1.93 26.72
N HIS A 9 -14.81 -0.74 27.30
CA HIS A 9 -14.82 0.51 26.54
C HIS A 9 -13.47 0.79 25.86
N LYS A 10 -12.34 0.56 26.56
CA LYS A 10 -10.99 0.72 25.99
C LYS A 10 -10.72 -0.26 24.84
N LEU A 11 -11.21 -1.50 24.93
CA LEU A 11 -11.10 -2.47 23.84
C LEU A 11 -11.97 -2.09 22.62
N ILE A 12 -13.15 -1.50 22.85
CA ILE A 12 -14.02 -0.98 21.79
C ILE A 12 -13.40 0.25 21.11
N SER A 13 -12.82 1.19 21.88
CA SER A 13 -12.06 2.31 21.34
C SER A 13 -10.85 1.84 20.54
N LEU A 14 -10.10 0.85 21.04
CA LEU A 14 -8.98 0.25 20.31
C LEU A 14 -9.42 -0.39 19.00
N CYS A 15 -10.52 -1.16 18.99
CA CYS A 15 -11.08 -1.72 17.76
C CYS A 15 -11.55 -0.62 16.80
N LEU A 16 -12.18 0.44 17.30
CA LEU A 16 -12.60 1.59 16.49
C LEU A 16 -11.40 2.36 15.92
N ILE A 17 -10.30 2.49 16.64
CA ILE A 17 -9.09 3.18 16.19
C ILE A 17 -8.29 2.32 15.23
N VAL A 18 -8.22 1.00 15.44
CA VAL A 18 -7.68 0.07 14.44
C VAL A 18 -8.55 0.11 13.18
N LEU A 19 -9.88 0.15 13.32
CA LEU A 19 -10.81 0.32 12.20
C LEU A 19 -10.67 1.69 11.53
N ILE A 20 -10.46 2.79 12.26
CA ILE A 20 -10.18 4.12 11.72
C ILE A 20 -8.84 4.11 11.01
N THR A 21 -7.80 3.49 11.57
CA THR A 21 -6.47 3.36 10.94
C THR A 21 -6.53 2.51 9.67
N VAL A 22 -7.31 1.42 9.69
CA VAL A 22 -7.62 0.56 8.53
C VAL A 22 -8.57 1.24 7.55
N SER A 23 -9.42 2.18 7.96
CA SER A 23 -10.33 2.93 7.08
C SER A 23 -9.64 4.15 6.44
N LEU A 24 -8.74 4.80 7.19
CA LEU A 24 -7.83 5.83 6.71
C LEU A 24 -6.89 5.28 5.62
N THR A 25 -6.55 3.99 5.68
CA THR A 25 -5.86 3.29 4.59
C THR A 25 -6.81 2.55 3.64
N GLY A 26 -8.04 2.24 4.07
CA GLY A 26 -9.00 1.32 3.43
C GLY A 26 -9.89 1.90 2.33
N ASN A 27 -9.97 3.22 2.19
CA ASN A 27 -10.58 3.84 1.00
C ASN A 27 -9.65 3.87 -0.22
N SER A 28 -8.40 3.46 -0.07
CA SER A 28 -7.54 3.20 -1.21
C SER A 28 -7.81 1.78 -1.73
N LEU A 29 -7.68 1.55 -3.05
CA LEU A 29 -7.68 0.22 -3.69
C LEU A 29 -6.65 -0.78 -3.07
N MET A 30 -5.89 -0.35 -2.07
CA MET A 30 -4.69 -0.96 -1.51
C MET A 30 -4.92 -1.89 -0.31
N VAL A 31 -6.07 -1.84 0.38
CA VAL A 31 -6.36 -2.74 1.53
C VAL A 31 -6.93 -4.09 1.11
N SER A 32 -7.43 -4.24 -0.11
CA SER A 32 -7.89 -5.52 -0.63
C SER A 32 -6.76 -6.55 -0.83
N HIS A 33 -5.50 -6.10 -0.88
CA HIS A 33 -4.32 -6.98 -0.99
C HIS A 33 -3.75 -7.41 0.38
N ALA A 34 -4.08 -6.71 1.47
CA ALA A 34 -3.60 -7.02 2.83
C ALA A 34 -4.46 -8.08 3.56
N GLN A 35 -5.21 -8.90 2.82
CA GLN A 35 -6.28 -9.75 3.39
C GLN A 35 -5.81 -11.02 4.11
N GLU A 36 -4.51 -11.31 4.21
CA GLU A 36 -4.00 -12.32 5.13
C GLU A 36 -2.93 -11.69 6.01
N VAL A 37 -3.10 -11.75 7.34
CA VAL A 37 -2.04 -11.39 8.27
C VAL A 37 -0.90 -12.36 8.03
N ASP A 38 0.11 -11.94 7.27
CA ASP A 38 1.31 -12.74 7.08
C ASP A 38 2.12 -12.71 8.38
N TYR A 39 1.92 -13.73 9.20
CA TYR A 39 2.62 -13.86 10.47
C TYR A 39 4.15 -13.98 10.30
N GLU A 40 4.65 -14.35 9.11
CA GLU A 40 6.09 -14.32 8.84
C GLU A 40 6.64 -12.90 8.94
N ASN A 41 5.87 -11.88 8.55
CA ASN A 41 6.26 -10.48 8.68
C ASN A 41 6.43 -10.04 10.15
N LEU A 42 5.72 -10.63 11.13
CA LEU A 42 5.97 -10.36 12.56
C LEU A 42 7.27 -10.96 13.04
N VAL A 43 7.57 -12.17 12.58
CA VAL A 43 8.84 -12.82 12.88
C VAL A 43 9.98 -11.97 12.32
N ILE A 44 9.85 -11.47 11.08
CA ILE A 44 10.84 -10.56 10.48
C ILE A 44 10.96 -9.27 11.30
N LEU A 45 9.83 -8.62 11.64
CA LEU A 45 9.81 -7.40 12.44
C LEU A 45 10.53 -7.58 13.78
N LEU A 46 10.12 -8.57 14.58
CA LEU A 46 10.62 -8.76 15.94
C LEU A 46 12.05 -9.32 15.98
N ASN A 47 12.53 -9.94 14.90
CA ASN A 47 13.95 -10.27 14.75
C ASN A 47 14.82 -9.06 14.43
N ASN A 48 14.26 -8.00 13.85
CA ASN A 48 15.02 -6.85 13.36
C ASN A 48 14.81 -5.57 14.18
N VAL A 49 13.73 -5.48 14.95
CA VAL A 49 13.33 -4.28 15.69
C VAL A 49 13.04 -4.62 17.14
N LYS A 50 13.83 -4.05 18.05
CA LYS A 50 13.67 -4.21 19.50
C LYS A 50 12.56 -3.33 20.05
N SER A 51 12.46 -2.11 19.55
CA SER A 51 11.39 -1.19 19.92
C SER A 51 11.15 -0.18 18.82
N ALA A 52 9.92 0.31 18.73
CA ALA A 52 9.58 1.41 17.86
C ALA A 52 8.40 2.18 18.43
N LYS A 53 8.31 3.46 18.06
CA LYS A 53 7.24 4.36 18.50
C LYS A 53 6.87 5.34 17.38
N TYR A 54 5.58 5.42 17.07
CA TYR A 54 5.00 6.41 16.18
C TYR A 54 4.17 7.42 16.97
N ARG A 55 4.09 8.63 16.43
CA ARG A 55 3.02 9.58 16.69
C ARG A 55 2.03 9.54 15.54
N TYR A 56 0.75 9.66 15.84
CA TYR A 56 -0.27 9.99 14.86
C TYR A 56 -0.96 11.30 15.25
N SER A 57 -1.44 12.02 14.25
CA SER A 57 -2.20 13.26 14.43
C SER A 57 -3.14 13.43 13.24
N ALA A 58 -4.38 13.83 13.48
CA ALA A 58 -5.34 14.17 12.45
C ALA A 58 -6.19 15.35 12.90
N GLU A 59 -7.03 15.88 12.01
CA GLU A 59 -7.96 16.96 12.33
C GLU A 59 -8.95 16.59 13.45
N GLU A 60 -9.45 17.60 14.17
CA GLU A 60 -10.51 17.47 15.19
C GLU A 60 -10.30 16.44 16.31
N THR A 61 -9.08 16.35 16.89
CA THR A 61 -8.71 15.72 18.19
C THR A 61 -8.06 14.33 18.18
N ALA A 62 -7.90 13.67 17.04
CA ALA A 62 -7.26 12.35 16.99
C ALA A 62 -5.72 12.46 16.97
N SER A 63 -5.11 12.59 18.14
CA SER A 63 -3.66 12.69 18.32
C SER A 63 -3.18 11.71 19.39
N GLY A 64 -2.00 11.13 19.20
CA GLY A 64 -1.45 10.18 20.17
C GLY A 64 -0.18 9.49 19.73
N GLU A 65 0.22 8.50 20.52
CA GLU A 65 1.39 7.65 20.29
C GLU A 65 1.01 6.18 20.30
N ILE A 66 1.68 5.39 19.46
CA ILE A 66 1.61 3.93 19.47
C ILE A 66 3.03 3.38 19.39
N GLY A 67 3.32 2.34 20.15
CA GLY A 67 4.66 1.81 20.28
C GLY A 67 4.67 0.35 20.71
N PHE A 68 5.78 -0.33 20.44
CA PHE A 68 6.10 -1.59 21.09
C PHE A 68 7.55 -1.64 21.55
N ARG A 69 7.82 -2.54 22.50
CA ARG A 69 9.17 -2.88 22.97
C ARG A 69 9.25 -4.34 23.34
N ILE A 70 10.26 -5.04 22.85
CA ILE A 70 10.62 -6.38 23.30
C ILE A 70 11.19 -6.27 24.72
N LEU A 71 10.52 -6.89 25.69
CA LEU A 71 10.93 -6.95 27.09
C LEU A 71 11.90 -8.10 27.38
N GLY A 72 11.98 -9.07 26.48
CA GLY A 72 12.85 -10.23 26.59
C GLY A 72 12.22 -11.48 25.98
N ASP A 73 12.84 -12.61 26.25
CA ASP A 73 12.39 -13.93 25.79
C ASP A 73 11.60 -14.65 26.90
N ASP A 74 10.65 -15.49 26.49
CA ASP A 74 9.86 -16.32 27.40
C ASP A 74 9.46 -17.63 26.70
N ASN A 75 8.77 -18.52 27.39
CA ASN A 75 8.27 -19.78 26.86
C ASN A 75 6.81 -20.01 27.23
N ILE A 76 5.98 -20.33 26.23
CA ILE A 76 4.57 -20.69 26.42
C ILE A 76 4.37 -22.11 25.90
N SER A 77 4.12 -23.04 26.82
CA SER A 77 3.81 -24.45 26.50
C SER A 77 4.84 -25.13 25.59
N GLY A 78 6.13 -24.80 25.75
CA GLY A 78 7.23 -25.34 24.94
C GLY A 78 7.62 -24.45 23.76
N GLU A 79 6.76 -23.52 23.34
CA GLU A 79 7.08 -22.58 22.25
C GLU A 79 7.88 -21.38 22.76
N ALA A 80 9.01 -21.10 22.12
CA ALA A 80 9.81 -19.91 22.42
C ALA A 80 9.07 -18.66 21.97
N THR A 81 9.02 -17.63 22.81
CA THR A 81 8.26 -16.41 22.54
C THR A 81 9.09 -15.16 22.80
N TRP A 82 8.80 -14.09 22.06
CA TRP A 82 9.13 -12.74 22.52
C TRP A 82 8.04 -12.27 23.47
N ARG A 83 8.45 -11.74 24.62
CA ARG A 83 7.56 -10.99 25.50
C ARG A 83 7.61 -9.51 25.09
N VAL A 84 6.53 -9.00 24.53
CA VAL A 84 6.45 -7.67 23.92
C VAL A 84 5.50 -6.79 24.73
N GLU A 85 5.98 -5.62 25.15
CA GLU A 85 5.10 -4.54 25.60
C GLU A 85 4.56 -3.83 24.38
N TRP A 86 3.24 -3.72 24.29
CA TRP A 86 2.54 -2.87 23.35
C TRP A 86 1.92 -1.72 24.12
N ARG A 87 2.05 -0.49 23.60
CA ARG A 87 1.56 0.73 24.24
C ARG A 87 0.85 1.60 23.24
N TYR A 88 -0.30 2.12 23.65
CA TYR A 88 -1.05 3.15 22.94
C TYR A 88 -1.42 4.26 23.92
N LEU A 89 -1.33 5.51 23.46
CA LEU A 89 -1.64 6.69 24.24
C LEU A 89 -2.37 7.67 23.34
N GLU A 90 -3.61 7.97 23.66
CA GLU A 90 -4.35 9.06 23.04
C GLU A 90 -4.14 10.34 23.86
N GLU A 91 -4.06 11.49 23.20
CA GLU A 91 -3.86 12.77 23.87
C GLU A 91 -4.99 13.06 24.86
N GLY A 92 -4.62 13.37 26.10
CA GLY A 92 -5.59 13.63 27.19
C GLY A 92 -6.11 12.38 27.90
N GLU A 93 -5.75 11.18 27.44
CA GLU A 93 -6.18 9.90 28.02
C GLU A 93 -5.05 9.14 28.72
N GLU A 94 -5.40 8.16 29.55
CA GLU A 94 -4.43 7.27 30.19
C GLU A 94 -3.93 6.20 29.20
N PRO A 95 -2.62 5.90 29.17
CA PRO A 95 -2.06 4.93 28.22
C PRO A 95 -2.65 3.54 28.42
N VAL A 96 -2.95 2.88 27.31
CA VAL A 96 -3.29 1.46 27.25
C VAL A 96 -1.98 0.69 27.05
N VAL A 97 -1.71 -0.26 27.95
CA VAL A 97 -0.52 -1.12 27.89
C VAL A 97 -0.96 -2.57 27.91
N ALA A 98 -0.42 -3.34 26.98
CA ALA A 98 -0.59 -4.78 26.92
C ALA A 98 0.77 -5.49 26.87
N THR A 99 0.82 -6.71 27.38
CA THR A 99 1.96 -7.60 27.20
C THR A 99 1.54 -8.77 26.33
N LEU A 100 2.27 -8.99 25.26
CA LEU A 100 2.04 -10.01 24.24
C LEU A 100 3.15 -11.06 24.33
N TRP A 101 2.82 -12.32 24.14
CA TRP A 101 3.78 -13.41 23.97
C TRP A 101 3.68 -13.92 22.55
N ILE A 102 4.60 -13.45 21.70
CA ILE A 102 4.60 -13.73 20.27
C ILE A 102 5.52 -14.93 19.99
N SER A 103 4.99 -15.98 19.39
CA SER A 103 5.75 -17.17 18.98
C SER A 103 6.90 -16.79 18.04
N LYS A 104 8.11 -17.26 18.37
CA LYS A 104 9.30 -17.04 17.54
C LYS A 104 9.28 -17.83 16.24
N SER A 105 8.60 -18.97 16.23
CA SER A 105 8.51 -19.81 15.03
C SER A 105 7.36 -19.41 14.10
N THR A 106 6.25 -18.94 14.65
CA THR A 106 5.02 -18.70 13.86
C THR A 106 4.56 -17.25 13.80
N GLY A 107 5.11 -16.35 14.61
CA GLY A 107 4.63 -14.96 14.70
C GLY A 107 3.27 -14.80 15.40
N LYS A 108 2.60 -15.89 15.79
CA LYS A 108 1.29 -15.84 16.46
C LYS A 108 1.40 -15.36 17.90
N CYS A 109 0.43 -14.57 18.35
CA CYS A 109 0.29 -14.21 19.75
C CYS A 109 -0.35 -15.37 20.55
N LEU A 110 0.41 -16.00 21.44
CA LEU A 110 -0.03 -17.16 22.21
C LEU A 110 -0.73 -16.78 23.52
N LYS A 111 -0.38 -15.61 24.06
CA LYS A 111 -0.92 -15.06 25.30
C LYS A 111 -0.89 -13.54 25.22
N LEU A 112 -1.94 -12.89 25.73
CA LEU A 112 -2.04 -11.45 25.85
C LEU A 112 -2.54 -11.10 27.25
N THR A 113 -1.90 -10.14 27.91
CA THR A 113 -2.39 -9.55 29.17
C THR A 113 -2.58 -8.06 29.02
N MET A 114 -3.72 -7.53 29.47
CA MET A 114 -4.04 -6.11 29.42
C MET A 114 -4.81 -5.73 30.69
N GLY A 115 -4.17 -4.94 31.56
CA GLY A 115 -4.67 -4.74 32.92
C GLY A 115 -4.80 -6.06 33.68
N GLU A 116 -5.98 -6.34 34.22
CA GLU A 116 -6.28 -7.60 34.93
C GLU A 116 -6.72 -8.74 33.99
N LEU A 117 -6.92 -8.46 32.70
CA LEU A 117 -7.43 -9.43 31.72
C LEU A 117 -6.29 -10.23 31.11
N THR A 118 -6.51 -11.55 30.98
CA THR A 118 -5.61 -12.47 30.28
C THR A 118 -6.38 -13.22 29.21
N TYR A 119 -5.85 -13.20 27.99
CA TYR A 119 -6.38 -13.92 26.83
C TYR A 119 -5.37 -14.99 26.40
N THR A 120 -5.91 -16.12 25.92
CA THR A 120 -5.14 -17.26 25.36
C THR A 120 -5.92 -17.85 24.18
N GLY A 121 -5.29 -18.73 23.41
CA GLY A 121 -5.91 -19.36 22.23
C GLY A 121 -6.28 -18.34 21.15
N GLU A 122 -7.37 -18.60 20.43
CA GLU A 122 -7.83 -17.77 19.29
C GLU A 122 -8.02 -16.30 19.66
N ASN A 123 -8.46 -15.99 20.88
CA ASN A 123 -8.63 -14.60 21.32
C ASN A 123 -7.29 -13.88 21.48
N ALA A 124 -6.25 -14.54 22.02
CA ALA A 124 -4.92 -13.95 22.10
C ALA A 124 -4.33 -13.72 20.72
N GLU A 125 -4.52 -14.69 19.82
CA GLU A 125 -4.08 -14.60 18.44
C GLU A 125 -4.76 -13.42 17.74
N MET A 126 -6.09 -13.33 17.79
CA MET A 126 -6.86 -12.24 17.18
C MET A 126 -6.47 -10.86 17.74
N PHE A 127 -6.54 -10.66 19.05
CA PHE A 127 -6.26 -9.34 19.64
C PHE A 127 -4.78 -8.95 19.53
N GLY A 128 -3.87 -9.90 19.71
CA GLY A 128 -2.43 -9.64 19.56
C GLY A 128 -2.06 -9.29 18.12
N SER A 129 -2.67 -9.97 17.14
CA SER A 129 -2.49 -9.65 15.72
C SER A 129 -2.98 -8.24 15.40
N LEU A 130 -4.17 -7.86 15.88
CA LEU A 130 -4.73 -6.51 15.69
C LEU A 130 -3.84 -5.43 16.29
N MET A 131 -3.28 -5.65 17.48
CA MET A 131 -2.37 -4.71 18.13
C MET A 131 -1.06 -4.50 17.35
N LEU A 132 -0.55 -5.57 16.73
CA LEU A 132 0.66 -5.48 15.91
C LEU A 132 0.36 -5.14 14.44
N MET A 133 -0.91 -5.13 14.02
CA MET A 133 -1.29 -4.98 12.62
C MET A 133 -0.82 -3.65 12.01
N ALA A 134 -0.93 -2.56 12.78
CA ALA A 134 -0.46 -1.24 12.36
C ALA A 134 1.02 -1.25 11.96
N TRP A 135 1.83 -2.16 12.53
CA TRP A 135 3.24 -2.27 12.22
C TRP A 135 3.50 -2.93 10.87
N PHE A 136 2.66 -3.84 10.38
CA PHE A 136 2.79 -4.34 9.00
C PHE A 136 2.48 -3.24 7.99
N VAL A 137 1.45 -2.44 8.28
CA VAL A 137 1.06 -1.34 7.41
C VAL A 137 2.18 -0.31 7.29
N TRP A 138 3.00 -0.14 8.33
CA TRP A 138 4.07 0.85 8.36
C TRP A 138 5.48 0.29 8.15
N ILE A 139 5.63 -1.03 8.22
CA ILE A 139 6.89 -1.79 8.03
C ILE A 139 6.62 -2.92 7.05
N GLY A 140 7.16 -2.78 5.83
CA GLY A 140 7.29 -3.88 4.88
C GLY A 140 6.00 -4.36 4.23
N GLU A 141 5.54 -3.61 3.23
CA GLU A 141 4.84 -4.07 2.00
C GLU A 141 4.49 -2.85 1.11
N TYR A 142 4.32 -1.67 1.72
CA TYR A 142 3.96 -0.43 1.01
C TYR A 142 5.07 0.18 0.14
N SER A 143 6.29 -0.36 0.14
CA SER A 143 7.35 0.11 -0.76
C SER A 143 7.03 -0.10 -2.24
N GLU A 144 6.13 -1.04 -2.55
CA GLU A 144 5.63 -1.25 -3.92
C GLU A 144 4.47 -0.30 -4.25
N LEU A 145 3.61 0.00 -3.27
CA LEU A 145 2.39 0.83 -3.45
C LEU A 145 2.67 2.35 -3.50
N TRP A 146 3.82 2.76 -2.96
CA TRP A 146 4.43 4.09 -3.17
C TRP A 146 5.75 3.96 -3.91
N SER A 147 5.92 2.86 -4.64
CA SER A 147 7.08 2.73 -5.52
C SER A 147 7.11 3.95 -6.42
N TYR A 148 8.32 4.41 -6.68
CA TYR A 148 8.54 5.47 -7.65
C TYR A 148 7.76 5.19 -8.94
N ASP A 149 7.69 3.92 -9.38
CA ASP A 149 7.02 3.50 -10.61
C ASP A 149 5.50 3.74 -10.61
N GLU A 150 4.78 3.44 -9.52
CA GLU A 150 3.32 3.64 -9.46
C GLU A 150 2.96 5.13 -9.40
N VAL A 151 3.70 5.91 -8.61
CA VAL A 151 3.43 7.36 -8.51
C VAL A 151 3.92 8.10 -9.77
N HIS A 152 4.98 7.63 -10.41
CA HIS A 152 5.42 8.12 -11.71
C HIS A 152 4.37 7.84 -12.79
N HIS A 153 3.68 6.69 -12.74
CA HIS A 153 2.56 6.42 -13.63
C HIS A 153 1.41 7.44 -13.44
N LEU A 154 1.10 7.83 -12.20
CA LEU A 154 0.10 8.87 -11.94
C LEU A 154 0.54 10.24 -12.50
N GLU A 155 1.83 10.58 -12.42
CA GLU A 155 2.37 11.78 -13.06
C GLU A 155 2.20 11.73 -14.59
N GLU A 156 2.47 10.58 -15.22
CA GLU A 156 2.26 10.37 -16.67
C GLU A 156 0.80 10.56 -17.09
N THR A 157 -0.17 10.24 -16.22
CA THR A 157 -1.59 10.48 -16.49
C THR A 157 -2.01 11.95 -16.35
N GLY A 158 -1.15 12.82 -15.82
CA GLY A 158 -1.42 14.25 -15.66
C GLY A 158 -2.35 14.61 -14.49
N TYR A 159 -2.47 13.73 -13.49
CA TYR A 159 -3.31 13.97 -12.30
C TYR A 159 -2.63 14.76 -11.20
N GLY A 160 -1.32 14.94 -11.28
CA GLY A 160 -0.58 15.70 -10.31
C GLY A 160 0.90 15.72 -10.63
N ARG A 161 1.69 16.11 -9.64
CA ARG A 161 3.13 16.20 -9.74
C ARG A 161 3.80 15.43 -8.61
N LEU A 162 4.74 14.56 -8.98
CA LEU A 162 5.65 13.94 -8.03
C LEU A 162 6.92 14.78 -7.90
N SER A 163 7.32 15.07 -6.67
CA SER A 163 8.55 15.80 -6.37
C SER A 163 9.41 15.01 -5.40
N PHE A 164 10.63 14.68 -5.81
CA PHE A 164 11.67 14.23 -4.89
C PHE A 164 12.20 15.42 -4.11
N LEU A 165 12.04 15.40 -2.80
CA LEU A 165 12.44 16.48 -1.90
C LEU A 165 13.91 16.34 -1.43
N GLY A 166 14.52 15.19 -1.67
CA GLY A 166 15.90 14.89 -1.29
C GLY A 166 16.02 13.66 -0.40
N SER A 167 17.26 13.37 -0.02
CA SER A 167 17.57 12.29 0.91
C SER A 167 18.60 12.75 1.93
N GLU A 168 18.44 12.35 3.19
CA GLU A 168 19.39 12.68 4.25
C GLU A 168 19.45 11.58 5.32
N ILE A 169 20.52 11.60 6.13
CA ILE A 169 20.62 10.73 7.29
C ILE A 169 19.84 11.39 8.44
N GLU A 170 18.77 10.75 8.89
CA GLU A 170 18.00 11.19 10.05
C GLU A 170 18.30 10.33 11.28
N THR A 171 18.32 10.97 12.45
CA THR A 171 18.43 10.28 13.74
C THR A 171 17.04 10.10 14.33
N VAL A 172 16.58 8.86 14.40
CA VAL A 172 15.24 8.48 14.87
C VAL A 172 15.37 7.68 16.16
N GLY A 173 15.35 8.39 17.29
CA GLY A 173 15.72 7.82 18.59
C GLY A 173 17.19 7.37 18.61
N PRO A 174 17.50 6.10 18.92
CA PRO A 174 18.89 5.61 18.93
C PRO A 174 19.42 5.19 17.55
N THR A 175 18.61 5.22 16.48
CA THR A 175 18.97 4.69 15.15
C THR A 175 19.21 5.83 14.17
N GLN A 176 20.21 5.66 13.29
CA GLN A 176 20.39 6.51 12.11
C GLN A 176 19.84 5.80 10.87
N LEU A 177 19.05 6.51 10.07
CA LEU A 177 18.41 5.99 8.87
C LEU A 177 18.73 6.89 7.68
N MET A 178 19.03 6.33 6.51
CA MET A 178 18.97 7.10 5.27
C MET A 178 17.50 7.23 4.85
N VAL A 179 17.00 8.45 4.83
CA VAL A 179 15.60 8.77 4.56
C VAL A 179 15.48 9.42 3.20
N TYR A 180 14.54 8.95 2.38
CA TYR A 180 14.18 9.52 1.09
C TYR A 180 12.82 10.18 1.21
N LYS A 181 12.70 11.41 0.69
CA LYS A 181 11.52 12.26 0.90
C LYS A 181 10.86 12.58 -0.42
N TYR A 182 9.55 12.35 -0.47
CA TYR A 182 8.75 12.62 -1.65
C TYR A 182 7.52 13.42 -1.29
N ARG A 183 6.99 14.09 -2.30
CA ARG A 183 5.75 14.84 -2.23
C ARG A 183 4.94 14.66 -3.50
N TRP A 184 3.67 14.37 -3.33
CA TRP A 184 2.66 14.38 -4.38
C TRP A 184 1.77 15.62 -4.21
N GLU A 185 1.52 16.30 -5.32
CA GLU A 185 0.54 17.39 -5.39
C GLU A 185 -0.48 17.10 -6.50
N GLY A 186 -1.70 16.76 -6.09
CA GLY A 186 -2.82 16.59 -7.00
C GLY A 186 -3.24 17.90 -7.66
N TYR A 187 -3.53 17.85 -8.96
CA TYR A 187 -4.07 19.02 -9.67
C TYR A 187 -5.56 19.18 -9.43
N ALA A 188 -6.06 20.42 -9.44
CA ALA A 188 -7.49 20.69 -9.32
C ALA A 188 -8.35 20.04 -10.43
N SER A 189 -7.75 19.77 -11.59
CA SER A 189 -8.40 19.06 -12.71
C SER A 189 -8.46 17.55 -12.55
N ALA A 190 -7.76 16.98 -11.56
CA ALA A 190 -7.73 15.55 -11.34
C ALA A 190 -9.06 15.04 -10.74
N PRO A 191 -9.37 13.74 -10.89
CA PRO A 191 -10.43 13.11 -10.12
C PRO A 191 -10.21 13.32 -8.62
N GLU A 192 -11.30 13.40 -7.86
CA GLU A 192 -11.30 13.74 -6.44
C GLU A 192 -10.32 12.92 -5.60
N ALA A 193 -10.26 11.61 -5.85
CA ALA A 193 -9.35 10.69 -5.17
C ALA A 193 -7.85 11.05 -5.31
N TYR A 194 -7.48 11.84 -6.32
CA TYR A 194 -6.10 12.26 -6.58
C TYR A 194 -5.85 13.73 -6.23
N ARG A 195 -6.88 14.49 -5.82
CA ARG A 195 -6.77 15.89 -5.38
C ARG A 195 -6.27 15.99 -3.94
N VAL A 196 -5.16 15.34 -3.66
CA VAL A 196 -4.54 15.29 -2.34
C VAL A 196 -3.13 15.86 -2.40
N VAL A 197 -2.69 16.47 -1.30
CA VAL A 197 -1.28 16.71 -1.04
C VAL A 197 -0.81 15.58 -0.15
N ALA A 198 0.24 14.86 -0.54
CA ALA A 198 0.83 13.83 0.29
C ALA A 198 2.35 14.01 0.39
N GLU A 199 2.91 13.85 1.57
CA GLU A 199 4.35 13.75 1.79
C GLU A 199 4.65 12.42 2.45
N TRP A 200 5.57 11.64 1.89
CA TRP A 200 6.01 10.41 2.52
C TRP A 200 7.52 10.31 2.51
N TRP A 201 8.04 9.93 3.67
CA TRP A 201 9.46 9.78 3.93
C TRP A 201 9.67 8.33 4.28
N TYR A 202 10.59 7.66 3.59
CA TYR A 202 10.86 6.25 3.84
C TYR A 202 12.35 5.99 4.00
N ALA A 203 12.66 4.96 4.80
CA ALA A 203 14.01 4.48 5.00
C ALA A 203 14.09 3.00 4.57
N PRO A 204 14.87 2.67 3.53
CA PRO A 204 15.20 1.29 3.20
C PRO A 204 15.99 0.65 4.34
N VAL A 205 15.61 -0.56 4.72
CA VAL A 205 16.29 -1.36 5.73
C VAL A 205 16.48 -2.80 5.24
N SER A 206 17.37 -3.55 5.88
CA SER A 206 17.71 -4.94 5.49
C SER A 206 16.54 -5.92 5.51
N PHE A 207 15.41 -5.54 6.09
CA PHE A 207 14.21 -6.35 6.28
C PHE A 207 12.95 -5.70 5.68
N GLY A 208 13.11 -4.68 4.82
CA GLY A 208 12.00 -4.02 4.13
C GLY A 208 12.19 -2.51 4.03
N THR A 209 11.09 -1.78 4.17
CA THR A 209 11.08 -0.31 4.16
C THR A 209 10.29 0.20 5.35
N LEU A 210 10.84 1.20 6.04
CA LEU A 210 10.19 1.89 7.15
C LEU A 210 9.55 3.19 6.65
N ILE A 211 8.29 3.44 7.00
CA ILE A 211 7.70 4.77 6.86
C ILE A 211 8.20 5.64 8.02
N VAL A 212 9.01 6.66 7.72
CA VAL A 212 9.51 7.62 8.71
C VAL A 212 8.46 8.71 8.96
N LYS A 213 7.83 9.19 7.90
CA LYS A 213 6.73 10.15 7.94
C LYS A 213 5.76 9.82 6.83
N LEU A 214 4.48 9.93 7.10
CA LEU A 214 3.45 10.03 6.08
C LEU A 214 2.48 11.13 6.49
N TYR A 215 2.29 12.10 5.63
CA TYR A 215 1.35 13.20 5.78
C TYR A 215 0.45 13.23 4.55
N TRP A 216 -0.83 13.50 4.76
CA TRP A 216 -1.78 13.73 3.69
C TRP A 216 -2.74 14.85 4.07
N GLU A 217 -3.22 15.56 3.06
CA GLU A 217 -4.18 16.65 3.18
C GLU A 217 -5.11 16.64 1.95
N SER A 218 -6.38 16.85 2.21
CA SER A 218 -7.46 16.91 1.22
C SER A 218 -8.53 17.91 1.66
N GLU A 219 -9.60 18.06 0.88
CA GLU A 219 -10.77 18.83 1.27
C GLU A 219 -11.50 18.25 2.51
N GLU A 220 -11.32 16.96 2.78
CA GLU A 220 -11.92 16.26 3.93
C GLU A 220 -11.10 16.41 5.22
N GLY A 221 -9.90 17.00 5.12
CA GLY A 221 -9.00 17.23 6.24
C GLY A 221 -7.61 16.64 6.03
N TRP A 222 -6.84 16.58 7.12
CA TRP A 222 -5.46 16.13 7.12
C TRP A 222 -5.17 15.03 8.15
N GLY A 223 -4.10 14.28 7.90
CA GLY A 223 -3.53 13.39 8.89
C GLY A 223 -2.04 13.18 8.69
N GLN A 224 -1.40 12.69 9.75
CA GLN A 224 0.03 12.46 9.81
C GLN A 224 0.35 11.27 10.71
N ILE A 225 1.34 10.48 10.29
CA ILE A 225 2.11 9.57 11.14
C ILE A 225 3.59 9.90 11.07
N GLU A 226 4.29 9.80 12.19
CA GLU A 226 5.72 10.12 12.31
C GLU A 226 6.42 9.11 13.21
N LEU A 227 7.49 8.49 12.73
CA LEU A 227 8.33 7.58 13.50
C LEU A 227 9.20 8.39 14.47
N LEU A 228 8.88 8.33 15.75
CA LEU A 228 9.59 9.08 16.79
C LEU A 228 10.89 8.42 17.23
N SER A 229 10.90 7.09 17.28
CA SER A 229 12.06 6.32 17.70
C SER A 229 11.99 4.90 17.18
N ILE A 230 13.12 4.35 16.77
CA ILE A 230 13.27 2.93 16.48
C ILE A 230 14.61 2.44 17.02
N GLU A 231 14.63 1.25 17.61
CA GLU A 231 15.84 0.55 18.00
C GLU A 231 15.93 -0.76 17.22
N LEU A 232 16.91 -0.84 16.32
CA LEU A 232 17.15 -2.03 15.52
C LEU A 232 18.03 -3.05 16.25
N THR A 233 17.90 -4.33 15.90
CA THR A 233 18.79 -5.39 16.43
C THR A 233 20.18 -5.32 15.81
N SER A 234 20.31 -4.73 14.62
CA SER A 234 21.58 -4.49 13.94
C SER A 234 21.64 -3.10 13.29
N PRO A 235 22.83 -2.48 13.19
CA PRO A 235 22.99 -1.22 12.46
C PRO A 235 22.65 -1.39 10.99
N GLN A 236 21.98 -0.38 10.40
CA GLN A 236 21.70 -0.38 8.96
C GLN A 236 22.91 0.11 8.17
N PRO A 237 23.17 -0.47 6.99
CA PRO A 237 24.24 0.02 6.12
C PRO A 237 23.94 1.46 5.71
N THR A 238 24.85 2.36 6.01
CA THR A 238 24.76 3.74 5.50
C THR A 238 25.10 3.72 4.01
N PRO A 239 24.21 4.18 3.11
CA PRO A 239 24.54 4.23 1.70
C PRO A 239 25.71 5.19 1.51
N THR A 240 26.77 4.70 0.88
CA THR A 240 27.93 5.52 0.52
C THR A 240 27.48 6.46 -0.61
N PRO A 241 27.79 7.78 -0.56
CA PRO A 241 27.42 8.68 -1.65
C PRO A 241 28.02 8.16 -2.96
N THR A 242 27.16 7.69 -3.86
CA THR A 242 27.56 7.28 -5.20
C THR A 242 28.02 8.54 -5.92
N ALA A 243 29.25 8.56 -6.44
CA ALA A 243 29.72 9.68 -7.24
C ALA A 243 28.75 9.90 -8.42
N THR A 244 28.12 11.07 -8.47
CA THR A 244 27.25 11.45 -9.58
C THR A 244 28.06 11.33 -10.87
N PRO A 245 27.62 10.54 -11.87
CA PRO A 245 28.33 10.45 -13.14
C PRO A 245 28.40 11.86 -13.75
N THR A 246 29.61 12.30 -14.09
CA THR A 246 29.82 13.58 -14.76
C THR A 246 29.07 13.54 -16.09
N PRO A 247 28.23 14.54 -16.43
CA PRO A 247 27.53 14.55 -17.70
C PRO A 247 28.57 14.47 -18.83
N THR A 248 28.51 13.38 -19.60
CA THR A 248 29.33 13.23 -20.80
C THR A 248 28.78 14.21 -21.83
N PRO A 249 29.60 15.06 -22.48
CA PRO A 249 29.10 16.01 -23.47
C PRO A 249 28.37 15.25 -24.58
N THR A 250 27.09 15.55 -24.74
CA THR A 250 26.26 15.00 -25.82
C THR A 250 26.85 15.44 -27.17
N PRO A 251 27.18 14.52 -28.10
CA PRO A 251 27.63 14.91 -29.43
C PRO A 251 26.54 15.71 -30.13
N THR A 252 26.94 16.83 -30.73
CA THR A 252 26.05 17.71 -31.49
C THR A 252 25.36 16.92 -32.61
N PRO A 253 24.03 16.98 -32.75
CA PRO A 253 23.33 16.25 -33.80
C PRO A 253 23.81 16.75 -35.18
N THR A 254 24.24 15.80 -36.01
CA THR A 254 24.54 16.07 -37.42
C THR A 254 23.22 16.34 -38.15
N PRO A 255 23.13 17.36 -39.03
CA PRO A 255 21.88 17.66 -39.71
C PRO A 255 21.41 16.46 -40.55
N THR A 256 20.22 15.95 -40.21
CA THR A 256 19.54 14.88 -40.95
C THR A 256 19.14 15.39 -42.34
N PRO A 257 19.45 14.67 -43.43
CA PRO A 257 19.02 15.07 -44.77
C PRO A 257 17.49 15.07 -44.88
N THR A 258 16.95 16.12 -45.49
CA THR A 258 15.52 16.32 -45.73
C THR A 258 14.91 15.14 -46.50
N PRO A 259 13.81 14.52 -46.03
CA PRO A 259 13.17 13.44 -46.76
C PRO A 259 12.59 13.93 -48.09
N LYS A 260 12.79 13.13 -49.14
CA LYS A 260 12.23 13.32 -50.48
C LYS A 260 10.70 13.13 -50.42
N PRO A 261 9.90 13.93 -51.16
CA PRO A 261 8.45 13.80 -51.15
C PRO A 261 8.01 12.37 -51.55
N PRO A 262 6.94 11.84 -50.92
CA PRO A 262 6.44 10.50 -51.21
C PRO A 262 5.98 10.39 -52.66
N SER A 263 6.30 9.27 -53.30
CA SER A 263 5.83 8.97 -54.66
C SER A 263 4.32 8.82 -54.66
N GLU A 264 3.64 9.60 -55.51
CA GLU A 264 2.20 9.49 -55.73
C GLU A 264 1.84 8.07 -56.18
N ILE A 265 0.99 7.38 -55.40
CA ILE A 265 0.41 6.11 -55.82
C ILE A 265 -0.59 6.43 -56.95
N PRO A 266 -0.49 5.79 -58.12
CA PRO A 266 -1.38 6.09 -59.23
C PRO A 266 -2.83 5.74 -58.84
N TRP A 267 -3.69 6.75 -58.82
CA TRP A 267 -5.12 6.64 -58.46
C TRP A 267 -5.88 5.52 -59.18
N LEU A 268 -5.40 5.09 -60.35
CA LEU A 268 -5.94 3.95 -61.11
C LEU A 268 -5.92 2.63 -60.33
N LEU A 269 -4.91 2.40 -59.48
CA LEU A 269 -4.83 1.19 -58.66
C LEU A 269 -5.89 1.17 -57.55
N ILE A 270 -6.16 2.34 -56.94
CA ILE A 270 -7.17 2.50 -55.90
C ILE A 270 -8.57 2.30 -56.50
N ILE A 271 -8.84 2.89 -57.66
CA ILE A 271 -10.12 2.71 -58.37
C ILE A 271 -10.33 1.23 -58.75
N GLY A 272 -9.30 0.54 -59.23
CA GLY A 272 -9.38 -0.88 -59.58
C GLY A 272 -9.74 -1.76 -58.37
N ALA A 273 -9.14 -1.52 -57.20
CA ALA A 273 -9.42 -2.26 -55.98
C ALA A 273 -10.86 -2.05 -55.49
N VAL A 274 -11.36 -0.80 -55.52
CA VAL A 274 -12.74 -0.49 -55.11
C VAL A 274 -13.76 -1.16 -56.01
N VAL A 275 -13.56 -1.15 -57.33
CA VAL A 275 -14.46 -1.82 -58.28
C VAL A 275 -14.48 -3.34 -58.05
N ALA A 276 -13.32 -3.96 -57.80
CA ALA A 276 -13.25 -5.39 -57.51
C ALA A 276 -14.04 -5.77 -56.25
N VAL A 277 -13.92 -4.98 -55.18
CA VAL A 277 -14.66 -5.21 -53.93
C VAL A 277 -16.17 -5.07 -54.15
N ILE A 278 -16.62 -4.05 -54.88
CA ILE A 278 -18.05 -3.87 -55.19
C ILE A 278 -18.59 -5.06 -56.00
N VAL A 279 -17.85 -5.55 -56.98
CA VAL A 279 -18.25 -6.73 -57.78
C VAL A 279 -18.37 -7.97 -56.89
N VAL A 280 -17.43 -8.21 -55.99
CA VAL A 280 -17.49 -9.34 -55.04
C VAL A 280 -18.71 -9.22 -54.13
N ILE A 281 -18.99 -8.04 -53.59
CA ILE A 281 -20.18 -7.80 -52.74
C ILE A 281 -21.47 -8.08 -53.53
N LEU A 282 -21.56 -7.60 -54.77
CA LEU A 282 -22.74 -7.84 -55.62
C LEU A 282 -22.94 -9.32 -55.93
N ILE A 283 -21.86 -10.06 -56.22
CA ILE A 283 -21.90 -11.51 -56.42
C ILE A 283 -22.42 -12.21 -55.16
N VAL A 284 -21.86 -11.88 -53.99
CA VAL A 284 -22.27 -12.44 -52.70
C VAL A 284 -23.75 -12.19 -52.43
N LEU A 285 -24.23 -10.95 -52.64
CA LEU A 285 -25.65 -10.61 -52.47
C LEU A 285 -26.56 -11.36 -53.45
N MET A 286 -26.09 -11.64 -54.67
CA MET A 286 -26.81 -12.45 -55.65
C MET A 286 -26.98 -13.90 -55.19
N PHE A 287 -25.95 -14.47 -54.54
CA PHE A 287 -26.00 -15.82 -53.98
C PHE A 287 -26.85 -15.89 -52.69
N LEU A 288 -26.86 -14.85 -51.87
CA LEU A 288 -27.70 -14.79 -50.65
C LEU A 288 -29.20 -14.68 -50.94
N ARG A 289 -29.60 -14.14 -52.10
CA ARG A 289 -31.02 -14.08 -52.52
C ARG A 289 -31.62 -15.42 -52.97
N LYS A 290 -30.80 -16.47 -53.19
CA LYS A 290 -31.27 -17.80 -53.66
C LYS A 290 -31.30 -18.87 -52.56
N ARG A 291 -31.98 -18.62 -51.43
CA ARG A 291 -32.33 -19.71 -50.50
C ARG A 291 -33.83 -20.03 -50.60
N PRO A 292 -34.22 -21.27 -50.99
CA PRO A 292 -35.62 -21.67 -51.10
C PRO A 292 -36.25 -21.85 -49.70
N THR A 293 -37.51 -21.44 -49.58
CA THR A 293 -38.34 -21.55 -48.38
C THR A 293 -38.58 -23.01 -47.98
N SER A 294 -38.32 -23.36 -46.71
CA SER A 294 -38.56 -24.69 -46.14
C SER A 294 -40.05 -25.07 -46.17
N PRO A 295 -40.41 -26.36 -46.39
CA PRO A 295 -41.81 -26.80 -46.36
C PRO A 295 -42.37 -26.86 -44.93
N PRO A 296 -43.71 -26.71 -44.77
CA PRO A 296 -44.37 -26.63 -43.46
C PRO A 296 -44.40 -27.97 -42.72
N PHE A 297 -44.36 -27.90 -41.38
CA PHE A 297 -44.37 -29.05 -40.47
C PHE A 297 -45.70 -29.84 -40.52
N PRO A 298 -45.66 -31.18 -40.38
CA PRO A 298 -46.87 -31.99 -40.32
C PRO A 298 -47.61 -31.82 -38.98
N PRO A 299 -48.95 -31.99 -38.98
CA PRO A 299 -49.77 -31.81 -37.79
C PRO A 299 -49.57 -32.94 -36.75
N PRO A 300 -49.80 -32.63 -35.45
CA PRO A 300 -49.61 -33.59 -34.37
C PRO A 300 -50.67 -34.71 -34.37
N PRO A 301 -50.34 -35.91 -33.85
CA PRO A 301 -51.26 -37.04 -33.81
C PRO A 301 -52.41 -36.84 -32.80
N PRO A 302 -53.58 -37.46 -33.05
CA PRO A 302 -54.75 -37.33 -32.17
C PRO A 302 -54.56 -38.08 -30.84
N PRO A 303 -55.12 -37.56 -29.73
CA PRO A 303 -55.02 -38.18 -28.41
C PRO A 303 -55.91 -39.44 -28.25
N PRO A 304 -55.59 -40.34 -27.31
CA PRO A 304 -56.43 -41.50 -26.97
C PRO A 304 -57.71 -41.12 -26.20
#